data_AF-A0A2N2Y485-F1
#
_entry.id   AF-A0A2N2Y485-F1
#
_cell.length_a   1.000
_cell.length_b   1.000
_cell.length_c   1.000
_cell.angle_alpha   90.00
_cell.angle_beta   90.00
_cell.angle_gamma   90.00
#
_symmetry.space_group_name_H-M   'P 1'
#
loop_
_entity.id
_entity.type
_entity.pdbx_description
1 polymer ?
#
loop_
_entity_poly.entity_id
_entity_poly.type
_entity_poly.pdbx_seq_one_letter_code
_entity_poly.pdbx_strand_id
1 'polypeptide(L)'
;LLTGSYQIVNYWMTRQKQFTGVSAGRVAQTTTNALLNLGTGLLKTGHAGLVWSYLGGLSISFATIIGFVKKADFRQLRLINRKEIKKLAKHYSDFPKINSLHAFTDILQQSLLIFLLSYFFSDTIVGSYSRTFRLLAAPSSLIGTAIGQVFFQQASSRIARGESIRTLTLNLMRGLAFIAIPGFGIVVFFGGPLFSFLLGEAWYTAGLYAGAIAPWLCVNFITSPVSTLPLIIGRQKTAFLISLIGNSLILISVFYGGYIAHDVVTGFYILSGAMLVYYAFLIRWFVKLASSSSQQR
;
A
#
# COMPACT_ATOMS: atom_id res chain seq x y z
N LEU A 1 -15.54 -0.01 14.53
CA LEU A 1 -15.85 1.37 14.98
C LEU A 1 -14.58 2.16 15.25
N LEU A 2 -13.70 1.72 16.16
CA LEU A 2 -12.43 2.41 16.49
C LEU A 2 -11.56 2.72 15.26
N THR A 3 -11.37 1.73 14.38
CA THR A 3 -10.64 1.90 13.11
C THR A 3 -11.25 2.98 12.22
N GLY A 4 -12.57 2.99 12.08
CA GLY A 4 -13.30 3.99 11.29
C GLY A 4 -13.14 5.40 11.87
N SER A 5 -13.31 5.55 13.19
CA SER A 5 -13.12 6.83 13.88
C SER A 5 -11.68 7.35 13.73
N TYR A 6 -10.69 6.46 13.89
CA TYR A 6 -9.29 6.80 13.69
C TYR A 6 -9.01 7.29 12.26
N GLN A 7 -9.53 6.58 11.25
CA GLN A 7 -9.36 6.98 9.85
C GLN A 7 -9.98 8.35 9.57
N ILE A 8 -11.17 8.65 10.11
CA ILE A 8 -11.82 9.97 9.95
C ILE A 8 -10.93 11.08 10.51
N VAL A 9 -10.40 10.91 11.74
CA VAL A 9 -9.54 11.93 12.36
C VAL A 9 -8.21 12.06 11.60
N ASN A 10 -7.64 10.96 11.13
CA ASN A 10 -6.42 10.97 10.33
C ASN A 10 -6.59 11.76 9.02
N TYR A 11 -7.67 11.51 8.27
CA TYR A 11 -7.99 12.27 7.06
C TYR A 11 -8.28 13.75 7.35
N TRP A 12 -8.95 14.06 8.45
CA TRP A 12 -9.17 15.44 8.89
C TRP A 12 -7.85 16.18 9.17
N MET A 13 -6.96 15.58 9.95
CA MET A 13 -5.64 16.14 10.28
C MET A 13 -4.78 16.33 9.03
N THR A 14 -4.81 15.37 8.11
CA THR A 14 -4.13 15.45 6.82
C THR A 14 -4.66 16.63 5.99
N ARG A 15 -5.98 16.83 5.95
CA ARG A 15 -6.62 17.98 5.28
C ARG A 15 -6.18 19.32 5.89
N GLN A 16 -6.05 19.39 7.22
CA GLN A 16 -5.59 20.58 7.94
C GLN A 16 -4.05 20.74 7.93
N LYS A 17 -3.31 19.88 7.20
CA LYS A 17 -1.84 19.84 7.11
C LYS A 17 -1.12 19.62 8.46
N GLN A 18 -1.79 19.01 9.43
CA GLN A 18 -1.24 18.74 10.76
C GLN A 18 -0.54 17.37 10.79
N PHE A 19 0.55 17.23 10.02
CA PHE A 19 1.27 15.97 9.89
C PHE A 19 1.92 15.51 11.20
N THR A 20 2.32 16.43 12.08
CA THR A 20 2.95 16.10 13.37
C THR A 20 2.06 15.22 14.25
N GLY A 21 0.76 15.52 14.33
CA GLY A 21 -0.18 14.71 15.12
C GLY A 21 -0.38 13.31 14.52
N VAL A 22 -0.44 13.21 13.20
CA VAL A 22 -0.55 11.93 12.47
C VAL A 22 0.71 11.08 12.71
N SER A 23 1.90 11.67 12.57
CA SER A 23 3.17 11.01 12.82
C SER A 23 3.32 10.57 14.27
N ALA A 24 3.01 11.44 15.24
CA ALA A 24 3.06 11.11 16.67
C ALA A 24 2.12 9.94 17.02
N GLY A 25 0.89 9.96 16.51
CA GLY A 25 -0.05 8.85 16.68
C GLY A 25 0.47 7.54 16.05
N ARG A 26 1.13 7.61 14.89
CA ARG A 26 1.71 6.42 14.23
C ARG A 26 2.87 5.85 15.04
N VAL A 27 3.76 6.70 15.56
CA VAL A 27 4.88 6.28 16.42
C VAL A 27 4.34 5.63 17.70
N ALA A 28 3.36 6.26 18.35
CA ALA A 28 2.73 5.70 19.55
C ALA A 28 2.10 4.32 19.25
N GLN A 29 1.41 4.16 18.11
CA GLN A 29 0.86 2.88 17.68
C GLN A 29 1.94 1.79 17.57
N THR A 30 3.02 2.07 16.84
CA THR A 30 4.08 1.08 16.58
C THR A 30 4.84 0.70 17.84
N THR A 31 5.12 1.67 18.71
CA THR A 31 5.80 1.44 19.98
C THR A 31 4.93 0.61 20.93
N THR A 32 3.66 0.98 21.09
CA THR A 32 2.72 0.20 21.90
C THR A 32 2.54 -1.20 21.36
N ASN A 33 2.39 -1.37 20.03
CA ASN A 33 2.30 -2.70 19.44
C ASN A 33 3.53 -3.55 19.75
N ALA A 34 4.73 -3.00 19.62
CA ALA A 34 5.96 -3.71 19.93
C ALA A 34 6.03 -4.12 21.42
N LEU A 35 5.75 -3.19 22.34
CA LEU A 35 5.77 -3.45 23.78
C LEU A 35 4.72 -4.49 24.20
N LEU A 36 3.49 -4.37 23.69
CA LEU A 36 2.42 -5.32 24.00
C LEU A 36 2.70 -6.69 23.37
N ASN A 37 3.24 -6.75 22.14
CA ASN A 37 3.63 -8.03 21.52
C ASN A 37 4.73 -8.74 22.32
N LEU A 38 5.71 -8.00 22.83
CA LEU A 38 6.75 -8.55 23.70
C LEU A 38 6.16 -9.07 25.01
N GLY A 39 5.33 -8.26 25.69
CA GLY A 39 4.70 -8.67 26.95
C GLY A 39 3.76 -9.87 26.80
N THR A 40 2.90 -9.86 25.78
CA THR A 40 1.96 -10.96 25.50
C THR A 40 2.66 -12.23 25.01
N GLY A 41 3.78 -12.08 24.30
CA GLY A 41 4.67 -13.19 23.92
C GLY A 41 5.34 -13.86 25.12
N LEU A 42 5.84 -13.07 26.08
CA LEU A 42 6.40 -13.59 27.34
C LEU A 42 5.35 -14.32 28.18
N LEU A 43 4.11 -13.81 28.21
CA LEU A 43 2.98 -14.42 28.90
C LEU A 43 2.41 -15.65 28.16
N LYS A 44 2.97 -16.04 27.01
CA LYS A 44 2.53 -17.16 26.17
C LYS A 44 1.02 -17.16 25.87
N THR A 45 0.41 -15.97 25.78
CA THR A 45 -1.03 -15.80 25.51
C THR A 45 -1.45 -16.21 24.08
N GLY A 46 -0.51 -16.72 23.29
CA GLY A 46 -0.74 -17.21 21.94
C GLY A 46 -1.21 -16.11 20.99
N HIS A 47 -1.96 -16.50 19.96
CA HIS A 47 -2.43 -15.61 18.89
C HIS A 47 -3.34 -14.48 19.38
N ALA A 48 -4.06 -14.68 20.49
CA ALA A 48 -4.93 -13.66 21.08
C ALA A 48 -4.14 -12.45 21.59
N GLY A 49 -2.91 -12.66 22.09
CA GLY A 49 -2.02 -11.60 22.54
C GLY A 49 -1.66 -10.59 21.44
N LEU A 50 -1.46 -11.07 20.21
CA LEU A 50 -1.18 -10.23 19.04
C LEU A 50 -2.38 -9.33 18.67
N VAL A 51 -3.60 -9.87 18.80
CA VAL A 51 -4.84 -9.12 18.53
C VAL A 51 -5.01 -8.01 19.57
N TRP A 52 -4.85 -8.33 20.85
CA TRP A 52 -4.93 -7.33 21.93
C TRP A 52 -3.84 -6.27 21.83
N SER A 53 -2.64 -6.66 21.43
CA SER A 53 -1.55 -5.72 21.16
C SER A 53 -1.94 -4.72 20.06
N TYR A 54 -2.46 -5.22 18.94
CA TYR A 54 -2.94 -4.38 17.83
C TYR A 54 -4.05 -3.41 18.25
N LEU A 55 -5.05 -3.89 18.99
CA LEU A 55 -6.15 -3.06 19.49
C LEU A 55 -5.66 -2.01 20.49
N GLY A 56 -4.72 -2.37 21.38
CA GLY A 56 -4.09 -1.46 22.32
C GLY A 56 -3.29 -0.36 21.61
N GLY A 57 -2.46 -0.74 20.63
CA GLY A 57 -1.70 0.20 19.81
C GLY A 57 -2.60 1.17 19.05
N LEU A 58 -3.67 0.67 18.43
CA LEU A 58 -4.64 1.52 17.73
C LEU A 58 -5.36 2.50 18.68
N SER A 59 -5.71 2.03 19.88
CA SER A 59 -6.40 2.84 20.89
C SER A 59 -5.51 3.99 21.38
N ILE A 60 -4.23 3.70 21.66
CA ILE A 60 -3.25 4.73 22.04
C ILE A 60 -3.04 5.72 20.89
N SER A 61 -2.90 5.23 19.66
CA SER A 61 -2.79 6.09 18.47
C SER A 61 -3.97 7.06 18.33
N PHE A 62 -5.18 6.56 18.56
CA PHE A 62 -6.40 7.37 18.50
C PHE A 62 -6.45 8.42 19.61
N ALA A 63 -6.06 8.07 20.83
CA ALA A 63 -5.96 9.02 21.93
C ALA A 63 -4.92 10.12 21.63
N THR A 64 -3.73 9.75 21.13
CA THR A 64 -2.69 10.71 20.76
C THR A 64 -3.15 11.65 19.66
N ILE A 65 -3.70 11.13 18.57
CA ILE A 65 -4.10 11.97 17.43
C ILE A 65 -5.21 12.95 17.82
N ILE A 66 -6.15 12.53 18.67
CA ILE A 66 -7.21 13.38 19.23
C ILE A 66 -6.64 14.51 20.08
N GLY A 67 -5.60 14.24 20.88
CA GLY A 67 -4.94 15.26 21.70
C GLY A 67 -4.33 16.39 20.88
N PHE A 68 -3.97 16.13 19.63
CA PHE A 68 -3.45 17.15 18.69
C PHE A 68 -4.55 17.91 17.92
N VAL A 69 -5.81 17.46 17.97
CA VAL A 69 -6.90 18.16 17.27
C VAL A 69 -7.20 19.49 17.97
N LYS A 70 -7.21 20.58 17.20
CA LYS A 70 -7.47 21.92 17.74
C LYS A 70 -8.89 22.04 18.29
N LYS A 71 -9.07 22.73 19.42
CA LYS A 71 -10.40 23.00 20.00
C LYS A 71 -11.37 23.69 19.02
N ALA A 72 -10.86 24.48 18.08
CA ALA A 72 -11.67 25.11 17.03
C ALA A 72 -12.29 24.09 16.06
N ASP A 73 -11.59 22.99 15.77
CA ASP A 73 -12.11 21.92 14.91
C ASP A 73 -13.23 21.14 15.62
N PHE A 74 -13.11 20.92 16.93
CA PHE A 74 -14.20 20.33 17.73
C PHE A 74 -15.49 21.16 17.73
N ARG A 75 -15.39 22.50 17.62
CA ARG A 75 -16.58 23.36 17.52
C ARG A 75 -17.35 23.13 16.21
N GLN A 76 -16.68 22.74 15.13
CA GLN A 76 -17.32 22.46 13.85
C GLN A 76 -18.19 21.19 13.89
N LEU A 77 -17.97 20.28 14.85
CA LEU A 77 -18.84 19.12 15.05
C LEU A 77 -20.27 19.52 15.45
N ARG A 78 -20.47 20.72 16.01
CA ARG A 78 -21.81 21.25 16.33
C ARG A 78 -22.61 21.64 15.08
N LEU A 79 -21.95 21.79 13.93
CA LEU A 79 -22.58 22.12 12.64
C LEU A 79 -22.99 20.87 11.85
N ILE A 80 -22.88 19.67 12.44
CA ILE A 80 -23.20 18.42 11.74
C ILE A 80 -24.71 18.32 11.50
N ASN A 81 -25.09 18.34 10.22
CA ASN A 81 -26.47 18.12 9.79
C ASN A 81 -26.64 16.72 9.19
N ARG A 82 -27.54 15.91 9.77
CA ARG A 82 -27.84 14.55 9.28
C ARG A 82 -28.37 14.52 7.85
N LYS A 83 -29.14 15.53 7.43
CA LYS A 83 -29.66 15.63 6.06
C LYS A 83 -28.52 15.84 5.06
N GLU A 84 -27.54 16.69 5.41
CA GLU A 84 -26.35 16.92 4.60
C GLU A 84 -25.46 15.69 4.56
N ILE A 85 -25.23 15.01 5.69
CA ILE A 85 -24.51 13.72 5.71
C ILE A 85 -25.16 12.73 4.74
N LYS A 86 -26.48 12.57 4.78
CA LYS A 86 -27.19 11.63 3.88
C LYS A 86 -27.07 12.07 2.41
N LYS A 87 -27.11 13.38 2.13
CA LYS A 87 -26.90 13.92 0.79
C LYS A 87 -25.49 13.65 0.27
N LEU A 88 -24.46 13.93 1.07
CA LEU A 88 -23.06 13.63 0.71
C LEU A 88 -22.82 12.12 0.58
N ALA A 89 -23.37 11.30 1.49
CA ALA A 89 -23.25 9.85 1.42
C ALA A 89 -23.86 9.29 0.12
N LYS A 90 -24.98 9.86 -0.36
CA LYS A 90 -25.58 9.49 -1.64
C LYS A 90 -24.72 9.97 -2.82
N HIS A 91 -24.24 11.22 -2.78
CA HIS A 91 -23.41 11.81 -3.83
C HIS A 91 -22.07 11.07 -4.01
N TYR A 92 -21.43 10.68 -2.91
CA TYR A 92 -20.17 9.93 -2.91
C TYR A 92 -20.36 8.42 -2.73
N SER A 93 -21.57 7.88 -2.97
CA SER A 93 -21.87 6.45 -2.68
C SER A 93 -21.04 5.46 -3.49
N ASP A 94 -20.55 5.87 -4.66
CA ASP A 94 -19.63 5.09 -5.49
C ASP A 94 -18.27 4.89 -4.80
N PHE A 95 -17.84 5.83 -3.97
CA PHE A 95 -16.54 5.77 -3.28
C PHE A 95 -16.45 4.57 -2.33
N PRO A 96 -17.31 4.41 -1.29
CA PRO A 96 -17.22 3.25 -0.42
C PRO A 96 -17.49 1.96 -1.18
N LYS A 97 -18.42 1.92 -2.14
CA LYS A 97 -18.73 0.70 -2.91
C LYS A 97 -17.55 0.21 -3.74
N ILE A 98 -16.95 1.08 -4.54
CA ILE A 98 -15.87 0.68 -5.44
C ILE A 98 -14.59 0.45 -4.66
N ASN A 99 -14.25 1.31 -3.70
CA ASN A 99 -13.02 1.13 -2.93
C ASN A 99 -13.09 -0.10 -2.02
N SER A 100 -14.27 -0.45 -1.48
CA SER A 100 -14.41 -1.70 -0.72
C SER A 100 -14.31 -2.93 -1.62
N LEU A 101 -14.91 -2.91 -2.82
CA LEU A 101 -14.71 -3.98 -3.81
C LEU A 101 -13.24 -4.09 -4.23
N HIS A 102 -12.57 -2.97 -4.47
CA HIS A 102 -11.15 -2.93 -4.80
C HIS A 102 -10.30 -3.55 -3.68
N ALA A 103 -10.49 -3.11 -2.44
CA ALA A 103 -9.78 -3.65 -1.29
C ALA A 103 -10.06 -5.14 -1.10
N PHE A 104 -11.32 -5.57 -1.32
CA PHE A 104 -11.69 -6.98 -1.26
C PHE A 104 -10.97 -7.80 -2.34
N THR A 105 -10.95 -7.34 -3.59
CA THR A 105 -10.25 -8.05 -4.67
C THR A 105 -8.74 -8.12 -4.46
N ASP A 106 -8.14 -7.09 -3.86
CA ASP A 106 -6.71 -7.09 -3.53
C ASP A 106 -6.40 -8.11 -2.44
N ILE A 107 -7.23 -8.17 -1.39
CA ILE A 107 -7.08 -9.17 -0.31
C ILE A 107 -7.32 -10.58 -0.87
N LEU A 108 -8.36 -10.77 -1.68
CA LEU A 108 -8.66 -12.05 -2.30
C LEU A 108 -7.50 -12.52 -3.18
N GLN A 109 -6.93 -11.62 -3.99
CA GLN A 109 -5.76 -11.92 -4.81
C GLN A 109 -4.57 -12.39 -3.96
N GLN A 110 -4.27 -11.70 -2.85
CA GLN A 110 -3.17 -12.10 -1.95
C GLN A 110 -3.42 -13.47 -1.31
N SER A 111 -4.65 -13.73 -0.86
CA SER A 111 -5.02 -15.02 -0.29
C SER A 111 -4.95 -16.15 -1.33
N LEU A 112 -5.47 -15.91 -2.53
CA LEU A 112 -5.40 -16.88 -3.63
C LEU A 112 -3.95 -17.14 -4.07
N LEU A 113 -3.10 -16.12 -4.08
CA LEU A 113 -1.68 -16.29 -4.40
C LEU A 113 -0.98 -17.21 -3.39
N ILE A 114 -1.19 -16.99 -2.09
CA ILE A 114 -0.63 -17.86 -1.04
C ILE A 114 -1.18 -19.28 -1.18
N PHE A 115 -2.48 -19.42 -1.46
CA PHE A 115 -3.11 -20.71 -1.70
C PHE A 115 -2.50 -21.44 -2.92
N LEU A 116 -2.34 -20.77 -4.06
CA LEU A 116 -1.70 -21.34 -5.25
C LEU A 116 -0.25 -21.75 -4.97
N LEU A 117 0.50 -20.93 -4.23
CA LEU A 117 1.86 -21.27 -3.85
C LEU A 117 1.90 -22.50 -2.93
N SER A 118 0.97 -22.63 -1.98
CA SER A 118 0.86 -23.78 -1.09
C SER A 118 0.35 -25.04 -1.79
N TYR A 119 -0.49 -24.89 -2.83
CA TYR A 119 -1.05 -26.00 -3.58
C TYR A 119 -0.07 -26.60 -4.59
N PHE A 120 0.63 -25.76 -5.36
CA PHE A 120 1.55 -26.22 -6.40
C PHE A 120 2.98 -26.45 -5.91
N PHE A 121 3.35 -25.84 -4.78
CA PHE A 121 4.69 -25.90 -4.24
C PHE A 121 4.65 -26.27 -2.75
N SER A 122 5.76 -26.13 -2.04
CA SER A 122 5.87 -26.53 -0.63
C SER A 122 5.67 -25.36 0.34
N ASP A 123 5.34 -25.68 1.60
CA ASP A 123 5.28 -24.69 2.69
C ASP A 123 6.61 -23.93 2.87
N THR A 124 7.74 -24.57 2.57
CA THR A 124 9.06 -23.93 2.57
C THR A 124 9.13 -22.80 1.55
N ILE A 125 8.55 -23.00 0.36
CA ILE A 125 8.49 -21.99 -0.70
C ILE A 125 7.56 -20.84 -0.29
N VAL A 126 6.39 -21.14 0.27
CA VAL A 126 5.46 -20.14 0.80
C VAL A 126 6.12 -19.30 1.89
N GLY A 127 6.86 -19.93 2.80
CA GLY A 127 7.61 -19.25 3.86
C GLY A 127 8.67 -18.31 3.30
N SER A 128 9.48 -18.79 2.36
CA SER A 128 10.52 -17.99 1.69
C SER A 128 9.92 -16.82 0.90
N TYR A 129 8.83 -17.04 0.16
CA TYR A 129 8.09 -15.98 -0.53
C TYR A 129 7.56 -14.93 0.44
N SER A 130 6.89 -15.35 1.52
CA SER A 130 6.30 -14.44 2.50
C SER A 130 7.35 -13.56 3.18
N ARG A 131 8.52 -14.13 3.51
CA ARG A 131 9.67 -13.40 4.06
C ARG A 131 10.22 -12.39 3.05
N THR A 132 10.43 -12.84 1.82
CA THR A 132 10.94 -12.03 0.70
C THR A 132 10.04 -10.83 0.44
N PHE A 133 8.75 -11.09 0.24
CA PHE A 133 7.77 -10.05 -0.06
C PHE A 133 7.67 -9.03 1.08
N ARG A 134 7.66 -9.47 2.34
CA ARG A 134 7.64 -8.57 3.49
C ARG A 134 8.86 -7.66 3.54
N LEU A 135 10.05 -8.19 3.28
CA LEU A 135 11.28 -7.39 3.32
C LEU A 135 11.33 -6.36 2.18
N LEU A 136 10.97 -6.77 0.96
CA LEU A 136 10.99 -5.89 -0.21
C LEU A 136 9.83 -4.90 -0.25
N ALA A 137 8.67 -5.20 0.35
CA ALA A 137 7.53 -4.30 0.43
C ALA A 137 7.61 -3.30 1.60
N ALA A 138 8.52 -3.52 2.57
CA ALA A 138 8.67 -2.64 3.72
C ALA A 138 8.94 -1.17 3.34
N PRO A 139 9.86 -0.86 2.40
CA PRO A 139 10.08 0.52 1.94
C PRO A 139 8.82 1.15 1.38
N SER A 140 8.03 0.42 0.57
CA SER A 140 6.76 0.91 0.01
C SER A 140 5.77 1.25 1.12
N SER A 141 5.70 0.44 2.19
CA SER A 141 4.77 0.67 3.29
C SER A 141 5.12 1.91 4.12
N LEU A 142 6.42 2.19 4.31
CA LEU A 142 6.89 3.31 5.13
C LEU A 142 6.97 4.61 4.34
N ILE A 143 7.73 4.60 3.25
CA ILE A 143 8.04 5.78 2.45
C ILE A 143 6.85 6.11 1.54
N GLY A 144 6.28 5.08 0.89
CA GLY A 144 5.16 5.25 -0.04
C GLY A 144 3.91 5.82 0.64
N THR A 145 3.61 5.41 1.87
CA THR A 145 2.45 5.95 2.62
C THR A 145 2.64 7.41 2.99
N ALA A 146 3.78 7.79 3.56
CA ALA A 146 4.03 9.17 3.99
C ALA A 146 4.06 10.12 2.80
N ILE A 147 4.79 9.75 1.75
CA ILE A 147 4.84 10.52 0.50
C ILE A 147 3.47 10.56 -0.19
N GLY A 148 2.74 9.44 -0.17
CA GLY A 148 1.38 9.35 -0.72
C GLY A 148 0.40 10.31 -0.07
N GLN A 149 0.46 10.49 1.26
CA GLN A 149 -0.36 11.47 1.96
C GLN A 149 -0.04 12.91 1.54
N VAL A 150 1.25 13.24 1.43
CA VAL A 150 1.69 14.57 0.97
C VAL A 150 1.29 14.80 -0.50
N PHE A 151 1.49 13.81 -1.36
CA PHE A 151 1.04 13.86 -2.76
C PHE A 151 -0.47 14.07 -2.85
N PHE A 152 -1.27 13.29 -2.11
CA PHE A 152 -2.72 13.41 -2.08
C PHE A 152 -3.16 14.83 -1.70
N GLN A 153 -2.56 15.40 -0.65
CA GLN A 153 -2.85 16.75 -0.19
C GLN A 153 -2.49 17.80 -1.25
N GLN A 154 -1.29 17.72 -1.83
CA GLN A 154 -0.81 18.68 -2.83
C GLN A 154 -1.61 18.59 -4.12
N ALA A 155 -1.83 17.36 -4.63
CA ALA A 155 -2.58 17.11 -5.86
C ALA A 155 -4.02 17.59 -5.74
N SER A 156 -4.71 17.26 -4.63
CA SER A 156 -6.08 17.74 -4.39
C SER A 156 -6.16 19.27 -4.34
N SER A 157 -5.17 19.91 -3.71
CA SER A 157 -5.12 21.38 -3.61
C SER A 157 -4.85 22.07 -4.95
N ARG A 158 -3.96 21.52 -5.79
CA ARG A 158 -3.68 22.04 -7.14
C ARG A 158 -4.87 21.87 -8.08
N ILE A 159 -5.51 20.71 -8.05
CA ILE A 159 -6.73 20.44 -8.82
C ILE A 159 -7.84 21.41 -8.42
N ALA A 160 -8.01 21.68 -7.12
CA ALA A 160 -9.02 22.65 -6.66
C ALA A 160 -8.78 24.08 -7.19
N ARG A 161 -7.52 24.43 -7.53
CA ARG A 161 -7.14 25.70 -8.17
C ARG A 161 -7.13 25.65 -9.71
N GLY A 162 -7.50 24.52 -10.31
CA GLY A 162 -7.47 24.34 -11.78
C GLY A 162 -6.05 24.12 -12.35
N GLU A 163 -5.06 23.86 -11.50
CA GLU A 163 -3.68 23.64 -11.92
C GLU A 163 -3.46 22.20 -12.40
N SER A 164 -2.60 22.01 -13.41
CA SER A 164 -2.14 20.68 -13.78
C SER A 164 -1.24 20.07 -12.70
N ILE A 165 -1.43 18.79 -12.43
CA ILE A 165 -0.58 18.03 -11.50
C ILE A 165 0.45 17.14 -12.21
N ARG A 166 0.53 17.21 -13.55
CA ARG A 166 1.46 16.40 -14.35
C ARG A 166 2.91 16.54 -13.89
N THR A 167 3.39 17.75 -13.71
CA THR A 167 4.78 18.01 -13.29
C THR A 167 5.03 17.51 -11.86
N LEU A 168 4.05 17.66 -10.96
CA LEU A 168 4.12 17.12 -9.60
C LEU A 168 4.25 15.59 -9.62
N THR A 169 3.40 14.92 -10.41
CA THR A 169 3.40 13.46 -10.56
C THR A 169 4.72 12.95 -11.15
N LEU A 170 5.20 13.55 -12.23
CA LEU A 170 6.44 13.13 -12.89
C LEU A 170 7.68 13.36 -12.02
N ASN A 171 7.78 14.51 -11.35
CA ASN A 171 8.92 14.79 -10.47
C ASN A 171 8.95 13.83 -9.29
N LEU A 172 7.78 13.50 -8.73
CA LEU A 172 7.70 12.53 -7.65
C LEU A 172 8.15 11.13 -8.10
N MET A 173 7.63 10.64 -9.23
CA MET A 173 8.01 9.33 -9.77
C MET A 173 9.49 9.27 -10.14
N ARG A 174 10.06 10.35 -10.71
CA ARG A 174 11.50 10.42 -11.01
C ARG A 174 12.36 10.37 -9.75
N GLY A 175 11.98 11.12 -8.71
CA GLY A 175 12.68 11.09 -7.42
C GLY A 175 12.66 9.70 -6.79
N LEU A 176 11.51 9.02 -6.82
CA LEU A 176 11.40 7.64 -6.33
C LEU A 176 12.18 6.65 -7.19
N ALA A 177 12.19 6.83 -8.51
CA ALA A 177 12.96 5.98 -9.42
C ALA A 177 14.47 6.10 -9.16
N PHE A 178 14.97 7.30 -8.88
CA PHE A 178 16.37 7.53 -8.55
C PHE A 178 16.82 6.76 -7.29
N ILE A 179 15.92 6.57 -6.33
CA ILE A 179 16.19 5.82 -5.10
C ILE A 179 15.97 4.31 -5.31
N ALA A 180 14.87 3.95 -5.99
CA ALA A 180 14.42 2.57 -6.11
C ALA A 180 15.25 1.75 -7.10
N ILE A 181 15.63 2.33 -8.25
CA ILE A 181 16.34 1.58 -9.29
C ILE A 181 17.69 1.04 -8.79
N PRO A 182 18.55 1.83 -8.11
CA PRO A 182 19.80 1.30 -7.56
C PRO A 182 19.54 0.22 -6.49
N GLY A 183 18.63 0.48 -5.54
CA GLY A 183 18.36 -0.44 -4.43
C GLY A 183 17.81 -1.79 -4.89
N PHE A 184 16.77 -1.78 -5.73
CA PHE A 184 16.21 -3.00 -6.29
C PHE A 184 17.16 -3.63 -7.33
N GLY A 185 17.95 -2.85 -8.06
CA GLY A 185 18.95 -3.34 -9.00
C GLY A 185 19.99 -4.24 -8.33
N ILE A 186 20.47 -3.86 -7.14
CA ILE A 186 21.37 -4.72 -6.35
C ILE A 186 20.68 -6.05 -6.01
N VAL A 187 19.41 -6.02 -5.62
CA VAL A 187 18.64 -7.24 -5.29
C VAL A 187 18.43 -8.13 -6.51
N VAL A 188 18.20 -7.56 -7.70
CA VAL A 188 18.03 -8.32 -8.95
C VAL A 188 19.26 -9.18 -9.25
N PHE A 189 20.46 -8.61 -9.16
CA PHE A 189 21.70 -9.30 -9.53
C PHE A 189 22.33 -10.09 -8.37
N PHE A 190 22.17 -9.62 -7.13
CA PHE A 190 22.85 -10.17 -5.96
C PHE A 190 21.90 -10.69 -4.89
N GLY A 191 20.60 -10.87 -5.18
CA GLY A 191 19.59 -11.22 -4.18
C GLY A 191 19.97 -12.42 -3.30
N GLY A 192 20.35 -13.55 -3.91
CA GLY A 192 20.80 -14.76 -3.20
C GLY A 192 21.98 -14.49 -2.25
N PRO A 193 23.15 -14.07 -2.78
CA PRO A 193 24.33 -13.74 -1.97
C PRO A 193 24.07 -12.66 -0.92
N LEU A 194 23.32 -11.60 -1.26
CA LEU A 194 23.01 -10.49 -0.36
C LEU A 194 22.19 -10.96 0.84
N PHE A 195 21.16 -11.78 0.60
CA PHE A 195 20.30 -12.28 1.66
C PHE A 195 21.04 -13.31 2.53
N SER A 196 21.84 -14.18 1.92
CA SER A 196 22.69 -15.12 2.67
C SER A 196 23.72 -14.37 3.54
N PHE A 197 24.39 -13.36 2.99
CA PHE A 197 25.37 -12.55 3.72
C PHE A 197 24.75 -11.80 4.91
N LEU A 198 23.57 -11.20 4.73
CA LEU A 198 22.93 -10.37 5.76
C LEU A 198 22.14 -11.16 6.81
N LEU A 199 21.54 -12.29 6.41
CA LEU A 199 20.53 -13.02 7.21
C LEU A 199 20.90 -14.49 7.46
N GLY A 200 21.98 -14.98 6.85
CA GLY A 200 22.49 -16.36 6.95
C GLY A 200 22.05 -17.25 5.78
N GLU A 201 22.75 -18.38 5.60
CA GLU A 201 22.59 -19.29 4.45
C GLU A 201 21.16 -19.80 4.20
N ALA A 202 20.37 -19.92 5.26
CA ALA A 202 18.95 -20.30 5.16
C ALA A 202 18.10 -19.30 4.35
N TRP A 203 18.61 -18.10 4.08
CA TRP A 203 17.93 -17.05 3.30
C TRP A 203 18.35 -16.99 1.84
N TYR A 204 19.30 -17.82 1.40
CA TYR A 204 19.76 -17.79 0.00
C TYR A 204 18.60 -17.96 -0.99
N THR A 205 17.72 -18.95 -0.76
CA THR A 205 16.54 -19.19 -1.61
C THR A 205 15.55 -18.02 -1.58
N ALA A 206 15.36 -17.38 -0.42
CA ALA A 206 14.55 -16.16 -0.33
C ALA A 206 15.18 -15.02 -1.14
N GLY A 207 16.51 -14.91 -1.14
CA GLY A 207 17.25 -13.98 -1.97
C GLY A 207 17.09 -14.23 -3.48
N LEU A 208 17.03 -15.48 -3.92
CA LEU A 208 16.72 -15.81 -5.32
C LEU A 208 15.32 -15.35 -5.71
N TYR A 209 14.32 -15.59 -4.85
CA TYR A 209 12.96 -15.10 -5.09
C TYR A 209 12.91 -13.57 -5.07
N ALA A 210 13.71 -12.94 -4.19
CA ALA A 210 13.84 -11.50 -4.11
C ALA A 210 14.32 -10.94 -5.44
N GLY A 211 15.37 -11.52 -6.02
CA GLY A 211 15.90 -11.12 -7.32
C GLY A 211 14.87 -11.26 -8.45
N ALA A 212 14.10 -12.34 -8.47
CA ALA A 212 13.07 -12.57 -9.49
C ALA A 212 11.89 -11.58 -9.40
N ILE A 213 11.46 -11.21 -8.19
CA ILE A 213 10.26 -10.36 -7.94
C ILE A 213 10.63 -8.86 -7.85
N ALA A 214 11.89 -8.54 -7.55
CA ALA A 214 12.39 -7.17 -7.41
C ALA A 214 12.04 -6.21 -8.56
N PRO A 215 12.06 -6.60 -9.86
CA PRO A 215 11.69 -5.69 -10.94
C PRO A 215 10.25 -5.19 -10.83
N TRP A 216 9.30 -6.08 -10.52
CA TRP A 216 7.91 -5.72 -10.27
C TRP A 216 7.80 -4.78 -9.06
N LEU A 217 8.41 -5.14 -7.93
CA LEU A 217 8.31 -4.35 -6.70
C LEU A 217 8.97 -2.98 -6.82
N CYS A 218 10.02 -2.84 -7.62
CA CYS A 218 10.64 -1.57 -7.94
C CYS A 218 9.64 -0.59 -8.58
N VAL A 219 8.93 -1.03 -9.63
CA VAL A 219 7.95 -0.17 -10.32
C VAL A 219 6.68 0.04 -9.49
N ASN A 220 6.28 -0.95 -8.70
CA ASN A 220 5.21 -0.80 -7.71
C ASN A 220 5.56 0.31 -6.70
N PHE A 221 6.78 0.31 -6.14
CA PHE A 221 7.24 1.33 -5.21
C PHE A 221 7.16 2.74 -5.83
N ILE A 222 7.70 2.91 -7.05
CA ILE A 222 7.71 4.19 -7.78
C ILE A 222 6.29 4.74 -8.02
N THR A 223 5.33 3.85 -8.27
CA THR A 223 3.95 4.23 -8.59
C THR A 223 3.04 4.32 -7.36
N SER A 224 3.45 3.73 -6.22
CA SER A 224 2.62 3.61 -5.02
C SER A 224 2.04 4.93 -4.51
N PRO A 225 2.76 6.07 -4.46
CA PRO A 225 2.17 7.32 -3.94
C PRO A 225 1.16 7.95 -4.91
N VAL A 226 1.31 7.66 -6.19
CA VAL A 226 0.45 8.17 -7.28
C VAL A 226 -0.80 7.32 -7.47
N SER A 227 -0.86 6.11 -6.88
CA SER A 227 -2.03 5.22 -6.95
C SER A 227 -3.33 5.85 -6.42
N THR A 228 -3.24 6.91 -5.63
CA THR A 228 -4.39 7.70 -5.15
C THR A 228 -4.94 8.67 -6.21
N LEU A 229 -4.23 8.92 -7.31
CA LEU A 229 -4.61 9.86 -8.35
C LEU A 229 -6.01 9.61 -8.95
N PRO A 230 -6.39 8.36 -9.32
CA PRO A 230 -7.73 8.10 -9.84
C PRO A 230 -8.82 8.41 -8.82
N LEU A 231 -8.53 8.28 -7.53
CA LEU A 231 -9.44 8.64 -6.45
C LEU A 231 -9.71 10.15 -6.44
N ILE A 232 -8.63 10.95 -6.52
CA ILE A 232 -8.69 12.41 -6.50
C ILE A 232 -9.46 12.96 -7.71
N ILE A 233 -9.29 12.33 -8.88
CA ILE A 233 -9.92 12.74 -10.14
C ILE A 233 -11.32 12.11 -10.34
N GLY A 234 -11.74 11.17 -9.48
CA GLY A 234 -13.04 10.50 -9.60
C GLY A 234 -13.10 9.38 -10.65
N ARG A 235 -11.94 8.81 -11.04
CA ARG A 235 -11.78 7.69 -11.98
C ARG A 235 -11.61 6.33 -11.30
N GLN A 236 -12.11 6.19 -10.08
CA GLN A 236 -12.01 4.97 -9.26
C GLN A 236 -12.60 3.70 -9.93
N LYS A 237 -13.68 3.82 -10.72
CA LYS A 237 -14.25 2.68 -11.50
C LYS A 237 -13.24 2.09 -12.47
N THR A 238 -12.57 2.96 -13.23
CA THR A 238 -11.53 2.55 -14.19
C THR A 238 -10.32 1.99 -13.47
N ALA A 239 -9.92 2.59 -12.34
CA ALA A 239 -8.83 2.09 -11.51
C ALA A 239 -9.09 0.65 -11.04
N PHE A 240 -10.32 0.36 -10.61
CA PHE A 240 -10.73 -0.99 -10.20
C PHE A 240 -10.64 -2.01 -11.34
N LEU A 241 -11.12 -1.69 -12.54
CA LEU A 241 -10.99 -2.59 -13.69
C LEU A 241 -9.52 -2.85 -14.05
N ILE A 242 -8.68 -1.81 -14.01
CA ILE A 242 -7.23 -1.94 -14.24
C ILE A 242 -6.59 -2.79 -13.13
N SER A 243 -6.97 -2.61 -11.87
CA SER A 243 -6.48 -3.44 -10.76
C SER A 243 -6.86 -4.91 -10.93
N LEU A 244 -8.09 -5.20 -11.36
CA LEU A 244 -8.53 -6.57 -11.62
C LEU A 244 -7.67 -7.26 -12.68
N ILE A 245 -7.27 -6.55 -13.74
CA ILE A 245 -6.33 -7.09 -14.75
C ILE A 245 -4.99 -7.39 -14.11
N GLY A 246 -4.42 -6.46 -13.34
CA GLY A 246 -3.16 -6.64 -12.64
C GLY A 246 -3.20 -7.85 -11.69
N ASN A 247 -4.23 -7.92 -10.85
CA ASN A 247 -4.47 -9.03 -9.92
C ASN A 247 -4.59 -10.37 -10.65
N SER A 248 -5.27 -10.41 -11.80
CA SER A 248 -5.38 -11.62 -12.63
C SER A 248 -4.03 -12.04 -13.19
N LEU A 249 -3.21 -11.09 -13.67
CA LEU A 249 -1.86 -11.38 -14.18
C LEU A 249 -0.97 -12.02 -13.10
N ILE A 250 -1.12 -11.62 -11.83
CA ILE A 250 -0.38 -12.25 -10.72
C ILE A 250 -0.72 -13.72 -10.61
N LEU A 251 -2.03 -14.02 -10.51
CA LEU A 251 -2.52 -15.38 -10.31
C LEU A 251 -2.17 -16.28 -11.50
N ILE A 252 -2.32 -15.77 -12.73
CA ILE A 252 -1.98 -16.52 -13.96
C ILE A 252 -0.48 -16.83 -14.01
N SER A 253 0.39 -15.88 -13.64
CA SER A 253 1.84 -16.09 -13.69
C SER A 253 2.30 -17.18 -12.72
N VAL A 254 1.74 -17.20 -11.52
CA VAL A 254 2.06 -18.24 -10.52
C VAL A 254 1.41 -19.57 -10.86
N PHE A 255 0.18 -19.56 -11.38
CA PHE A 255 -0.48 -20.76 -11.88
C PHE A 255 0.35 -21.40 -13.01
N TYR A 256 0.85 -20.61 -13.96
CA TYR A 256 1.75 -21.08 -15.02
C TYR A 256 3.03 -21.69 -14.45
N GLY A 257 3.66 -21.01 -13.49
CA GLY A 257 4.88 -21.50 -12.83
C GLY A 257 4.67 -22.86 -12.15
N GLY A 258 3.52 -23.06 -11.50
CA GLY A 258 3.19 -24.30 -10.80
C GLY A 258 2.73 -25.44 -11.70
N TYR A 259 1.82 -25.15 -12.63
CA TYR A 259 1.16 -26.17 -13.45
C TYR A 259 1.98 -26.59 -14.67
N ILE A 260 2.71 -25.66 -15.32
CA ILE A 260 3.41 -25.91 -16.58
C ILE A 260 4.92 -26.02 -16.36
N ALA A 261 5.52 -25.04 -15.68
CA ALA A 261 6.98 -25.00 -15.52
C ALA A 261 7.49 -25.91 -14.39
N HIS A 262 6.62 -26.27 -13.43
CA HIS A 262 6.98 -26.95 -12.17
C HIS A 262 8.15 -26.28 -11.42
N ASP A 263 8.33 -24.98 -11.62
CA ASP A 263 9.37 -24.16 -11.01
C ASP A 263 8.83 -22.79 -10.61
N VAL A 264 8.92 -22.50 -9.32
CA VAL A 264 8.42 -21.25 -8.74
C VAL A 264 9.23 -20.04 -9.22
N VAL A 265 10.53 -20.21 -9.44
CA VAL A 265 11.41 -19.11 -9.85
C VAL A 265 11.04 -18.64 -11.26
N THR A 266 10.82 -19.57 -12.18
CA THR A 266 10.28 -19.28 -13.51
C THR A 266 8.92 -18.57 -13.43
N GLY A 267 8.02 -19.02 -12.54
CA GLY A 267 6.76 -18.34 -12.27
C GLY A 267 6.93 -16.88 -11.82
N PHE A 268 7.93 -16.61 -10.96
CA PHE A 268 8.26 -15.26 -10.51
C PHE A 268 8.89 -14.38 -11.59
N TYR A 269 9.71 -14.94 -12.49
CA TYR A 269 10.22 -14.19 -13.64
C TYR A 269 9.09 -13.80 -14.61
N ILE A 270 8.18 -14.72 -14.89
CA ILE A 270 7.00 -14.45 -15.73
C ILE A 270 6.12 -13.39 -15.07
N LEU A 271 5.89 -13.51 -13.76
CA LEU A 271 5.17 -12.51 -12.95
C LEU A 271 5.80 -11.13 -13.10
N SER A 272 7.11 -11.02 -12.93
CA SER A 272 7.83 -9.76 -13.05
C SER A 272 7.73 -9.19 -14.47
N GLY A 273 7.90 -10.02 -15.51
CA GLY A 273 7.75 -9.58 -16.90
C GLY A 273 6.34 -9.05 -17.19
N ALA A 274 5.30 -9.82 -16.83
CA ALA A 274 3.90 -9.40 -16.99
C ALA A 274 3.60 -8.11 -16.23
N MET A 275 4.14 -7.98 -15.02
CA MET A 275 3.96 -6.80 -14.21
C MET A 275 4.67 -5.56 -14.76
N LEU A 276 5.86 -5.69 -15.33
CA LEU A 276 6.54 -4.56 -15.96
C LEU A 276 5.70 -3.99 -17.12
N VAL A 277 5.08 -4.86 -17.92
CA VAL A 277 4.17 -4.45 -19.00
C VAL A 277 2.93 -3.75 -18.42
N TYR A 278 2.31 -4.36 -17.40
CA TYR A 278 1.17 -3.77 -16.69
C TYR A 278 1.47 -2.39 -16.12
N TYR A 279 2.59 -2.23 -15.42
CA TYR A 279 2.97 -0.95 -14.82
C TYR A 279 3.38 0.07 -15.88
N ALA A 280 3.99 -0.32 -17.00
CA ALA A 280 4.26 0.59 -18.10
C ALA A 280 2.95 1.20 -18.65
N PHE A 281 1.89 0.40 -18.78
CA PHE A 281 0.55 0.89 -19.09
C PHE A 281 0.01 1.80 -17.99
N LEU A 282 0.09 1.38 -16.72
CA LEU A 282 -0.43 2.12 -15.57
C LEU A 282 0.22 3.51 -15.44
N ILE A 283 1.54 3.60 -15.63
CA ILE A 283 2.29 4.86 -15.62
C ILE A 283 1.79 5.80 -16.72
N ARG A 284 1.63 5.31 -17.95
CA ARG A 284 1.09 6.11 -19.06
C ARG A 284 -0.32 6.60 -18.73
N TRP A 285 -1.15 5.75 -18.15
CA TRP A 285 -2.50 6.12 -17.73
C TRP A 285 -2.50 7.19 -16.63
N PHE A 286 -1.65 7.07 -15.61
CA PHE A 286 -1.50 8.10 -14.57
C PHE A 286 -1.01 9.43 -15.12
N VAL A 287 -0.03 9.43 -16.03
CA VAL A 287 0.46 10.66 -16.67
C VAL A 287 -0.64 11.32 -17.51
N LYS A 288 -1.45 10.51 -18.23
CA LYS A 288 -2.61 11.01 -18.98
C LYS A 288 -3.62 11.66 -18.05
N LEU A 289 -4.00 11.00 -16.95
CA LEU A 289 -4.92 11.56 -15.96
C LEU A 289 -4.39 12.86 -15.33
N ALA A 290 -3.10 12.89 -14.99
CA ALA A 290 -2.46 14.08 -14.42
C ALA A 290 -2.38 15.25 -15.42
N SER A 291 -2.34 14.96 -16.72
CA SER A 291 -2.36 15.97 -17.78
C SER A 291 -3.77 16.52 -18.03
N SER A 292 -4.80 15.68 -17.98
CA SER A 292 -6.20 16.08 -18.18
C SER A 292 -6.82 16.75 -16.96
N SER A 293 -6.10 16.84 -15.84
CA SER A 293 -6.64 17.34 -14.57
C SER A 293 -7.05 18.82 -14.60
N SER A 294 -6.48 19.63 -15.50
CA SER A 294 -6.85 21.04 -15.67
C SER A 294 -8.06 21.25 -16.59
N GLN A 295 -8.46 20.24 -17.36
CA GLN A 295 -9.52 20.35 -18.39
C GLN A 295 -10.89 19.80 -17.94
N GLN A 296 -11.00 19.14 -16.78
CA GLN A 296 -12.24 18.49 -16.33
C GLN A 296 -13.20 19.41 -15.54
N ARG A 297 -13.34 20.68 -15.94
CA ARG A 297 -14.49 21.51 -15.55
C ARG A 297 -15.42 21.71 -16.74
#